data_AF-A0A6N3G1L8-F1
#
_entry.id   AF-A0A6N3G1L8-F1
#
_cell.length_a   1.000
_cell.length_b   1.000
_cell.length_c   1.000
_cell.angle_alpha   90.00
_cell.angle_beta   90.00
_cell.angle_gamma   90.00
#
_symmetry.space_group_name_H-M   'P 1'
#
loop_
_entity.id
_entity.type
_entity.pdbx_description
1 polymer ?
#
loop_
_entity_poly.entity_id
_entity_poly.type
_entity_poly.pdbx_seq_one_letter_code
_entity_poly.pdbx_strand_id
1 'polypeptide(L)'
;MLETGRQDKELEGLSLLGNQGTKYKFGYDPNILEVFDNKHPNNDYFVKFNCPEFTSLCPITGQPDFATIYISYIPGEKMVESKSLKLYLFSFRNHGDFHEDCMNIIMKDLIKLMAPKYIEVWGKFTPRGGISIDPYCNYGIPGTKYEKMAEHRMMNHDLYPEKVDNR
;
A
#
# COMPACT_ATOMS: atom_id res chain seq x y z
N MET A 1 19.55 24.81 18.28
CA MET A 1 18.84 23.51 18.42
C MET A 1 18.15 23.24 17.10
N LEU A 2 18.45 22.12 16.44
CA LEU A 2 17.70 21.71 15.26
C LEU A 2 16.35 21.17 15.76
N GLU A 3 15.25 21.83 15.43
CA GLU A 3 13.90 21.35 15.74
C GLU A 3 13.69 20.00 15.04
N THR A 4 13.40 18.96 15.83
CA THR A 4 13.21 17.58 15.34
C THR A 4 11.76 17.27 14.95
N GLY A 5 10.87 18.28 14.92
CA GLY A 5 9.43 18.14 14.66
C GLY A 5 9.01 18.60 13.26
N ARG A 6 7.74 18.37 12.89
CA ARG A 6 7.09 19.02 11.73
C ARG A 6 6.44 20.32 12.17
N GLN A 7 6.60 21.38 11.38
CA GLN A 7 5.91 22.65 11.57
C GLN A 7 4.55 22.60 10.87
N ASP A 8 3.57 23.38 11.34
CA ASP A 8 2.19 23.36 10.80
C ASP A 8 2.12 23.63 9.29
N LYS A 9 3.01 24.50 8.78
CA LYS A 9 3.13 24.80 7.34
C LYS A 9 3.47 23.56 6.50
N GLU A 10 4.24 22.63 7.05
CA GLU A 10 4.61 21.37 6.37
C GLU A 10 3.45 20.36 6.35
N LEU A 11 2.35 20.66 7.05
CA LEU A 11 1.15 19.84 7.17
C LEU A 11 -0.07 20.48 6.48
N GLU A 12 0.05 21.69 5.93
CA GLU A 12 -1.07 22.43 5.30
C GLU A 12 -1.76 21.67 4.15
N GLY A 13 -1.11 20.67 3.55
CA GLY A 13 -1.67 19.79 2.53
C GLY A 13 -2.41 18.54 3.04
N LEU A 14 -2.42 18.28 4.36
CA LEU A 14 -3.06 17.11 4.96
C LEU A 14 -4.43 17.50 5.53
N SER A 15 -5.49 17.26 4.76
CA SER A 15 -6.86 17.63 5.16
C SER A 15 -7.53 16.55 6.02
N LEU A 16 -7.05 15.31 5.92
CA LEU A 16 -7.68 14.17 6.56
C LEU A 16 -7.15 13.95 7.97
N LEU A 17 -5.85 14.09 8.21
CA LEU A 17 -5.23 13.77 9.49
C LEU A 17 -5.82 14.64 10.63
N GLY A 18 -6.21 14.02 11.75
CA GLY A 18 -6.85 14.71 12.89
C GLY A 18 -8.33 15.10 12.71
N ASN A 19 -8.89 15.00 11.50
CA ASN A 19 -10.28 15.38 11.23
C ASN A 19 -11.31 14.37 11.80
N GLN A 20 -12.27 14.83 12.61
CA GLN A 20 -13.32 13.97 13.18
C GLN A 20 -14.56 13.77 12.29
N GLY A 21 -14.76 14.59 11.26
CA GLY A 21 -15.92 14.52 10.34
C GLY A 21 -15.70 13.65 9.10
N THR A 22 -14.86 12.62 9.19
CA THR A 22 -14.42 11.84 8.03
C THR A 22 -15.59 11.04 7.44
N LYS A 23 -15.95 11.31 6.18
CA LYS A 23 -16.94 10.52 5.44
C LYS A 23 -16.27 9.33 4.75
N TYR A 24 -16.75 8.12 5.03
CA TYR A 24 -16.29 6.91 4.37
C TYR A 24 -16.97 6.77 3.01
N LYS A 25 -16.17 6.71 1.94
CA LYS A 25 -16.63 6.29 0.61
C LYS A 25 -16.24 4.82 0.43
N PHE A 26 -17.16 4.01 -0.10
CA PHE A 26 -16.96 2.58 -0.31
C PHE A 26 -16.88 2.20 -1.80
N GLY A 27 -16.85 3.19 -2.68
CA GLY A 27 -16.46 3.00 -4.08
C GLY A 27 -15.02 3.47 -4.27
N TYR A 28 -14.29 2.80 -5.15
CA TYR A 28 -12.88 3.07 -5.45
C TYR A 28 -12.62 4.56 -5.68
N ASP A 29 -11.73 5.16 -4.87
CA ASP A 29 -11.40 6.59 -4.91
C ASP A 29 -9.90 6.81 -4.64
N PRO A 30 -9.04 6.78 -5.67
CA PRO A 30 -7.61 7.01 -5.51
C PRO A 30 -7.28 8.48 -5.18
N ASN A 31 -8.21 9.42 -5.39
CA ASN A 31 -7.97 10.85 -5.15
C ASN A 31 -8.00 11.21 -3.67
N ILE A 32 -8.41 10.29 -2.79
CA ILE A 32 -8.40 10.50 -1.34
C ILE A 32 -6.99 10.41 -0.74
N LEU A 33 -6.02 9.89 -1.51
CA LEU A 33 -4.63 9.76 -1.08
C LEU A 33 -3.96 11.13 -0.95
N GLU A 34 -3.30 11.35 0.18
CA GLU A 34 -2.54 12.56 0.49
C GLU A 34 -1.06 12.21 0.70
N VAL A 35 -0.17 13.18 0.46
CA VAL A 35 1.27 13.05 0.70
C VAL A 35 1.81 14.22 1.49
N PHE A 36 2.94 13.98 2.14
CA PHE A 36 3.76 15.01 2.77
C PHE A 36 5.24 14.84 2.37
N ASP A 37 6.04 15.87 2.61
CA ASP A 37 7.46 15.87 2.25
C ASP A 37 8.30 14.96 3.15
N ASN A 38 9.17 14.18 2.52
CA ASN A 38 10.23 13.42 3.18
C ASN A 38 11.30 14.40 3.70
N LYS A 39 11.55 14.39 5.02
CA LYS A 39 12.61 15.22 5.64
C LYS A 39 14.02 14.66 5.50
N HIS A 40 14.15 13.43 5.05
CA HIS A 40 15.41 12.69 4.95
C HIS A 40 15.61 12.05 3.55
N PRO A 41 15.46 12.80 2.44
CA PRO A 41 15.52 12.24 1.09
C PRO A 41 16.89 11.64 0.72
N ASN A 42 17.94 12.13 1.40
CA ASN A 42 19.32 11.67 1.21
C ASN A 42 19.60 10.28 1.82
N ASN A 43 18.71 9.76 2.66
CA ASN A 43 18.84 8.44 3.26
C ASN A 43 17.87 7.46 2.61
N ASP A 44 18.31 6.23 2.38
CA ASP A 44 17.41 5.14 2.06
C ASP A 44 16.94 4.52 3.37
N TYR A 45 15.63 4.48 3.59
CA TYR A 45 15.01 3.85 4.74
C TYR A 45 13.68 3.21 4.32
N PHE A 46 13.32 2.12 4.99
CA PHE A 46 12.04 1.46 4.75
C PHE A 46 10.95 2.05 5.64
N VAL A 47 9.77 2.21 5.05
CA VAL A 47 8.51 2.36 5.77
C VAL A 47 7.63 1.17 5.41
N LYS A 48 7.01 0.55 6.41
CA LYS A 48 6.10 -0.58 6.23
C LYS A 48 4.75 -0.29 6.86
N PHE A 49 3.68 -0.46 6.09
CA PHE A 49 2.32 -0.52 6.59
C PHE A 49 1.88 -1.99 6.67
N ASN A 50 1.32 -2.36 7.81
CA ASN A 50 0.61 -3.62 7.99
C ASN A 50 -0.88 -3.28 7.98
N CYS A 51 -1.62 -3.81 7.01
CA CYS A 51 -3.01 -3.48 6.74
C CYS A 51 -3.87 -4.75 6.88
N PRO A 52 -4.15 -5.21 8.11
CA PRO A 52 -4.89 -6.46 8.37
C PRO A 52 -6.40 -6.35 8.13
N GLU A 53 -6.91 -5.16 7.82
CA GLU A 53 -8.35 -4.87 7.70
C GLU A 53 -8.79 -4.64 6.25
N PHE A 54 -8.03 -5.13 5.27
CA PHE A 54 -8.40 -4.97 3.86
C PHE A 54 -9.54 -5.91 3.49
N THR A 55 -10.50 -5.38 2.71
CA THR A 55 -11.57 -6.17 2.11
C THR A 55 -12.04 -5.57 0.78
N SER A 56 -12.41 -6.44 -0.15
CA SER A 56 -12.99 -6.10 -1.45
C SER A 56 -14.09 -7.10 -1.82
N LEU A 57 -14.69 -6.98 -3.00
CA LEU A 57 -15.66 -7.97 -3.50
C LEU A 57 -15.05 -8.82 -4.62
N CYS A 58 -15.46 -10.07 -4.69
CA CYS A 58 -15.22 -10.90 -5.86
C CYS A 58 -16.10 -10.39 -7.03
N PRO A 59 -15.53 -10.09 -8.21
CA PRO A 59 -16.27 -9.45 -9.32
C PRO A 59 -17.37 -10.33 -9.90
N ILE A 60 -17.27 -11.65 -9.76
CA ILE A 60 -18.23 -12.61 -10.31
C ILE A 60 -19.35 -12.92 -9.30
N THR A 61 -18.98 -13.20 -8.05
CA THR A 61 -19.92 -13.72 -7.04
C THR A 61 -20.48 -12.65 -6.11
N GLY A 62 -19.86 -11.48 -6.05
CA GLY A 62 -20.22 -10.40 -5.11
C GLY A 62 -19.93 -10.72 -3.64
N GLN A 63 -19.33 -11.87 -3.33
CA GLN A 63 -18.94 -12.22 -1.97
C GLN A 63 -17.71 -11.41 -1.53
N PRO A 64 -17.60 -11.04 -0.25
CA PRO A 64 -16.47 -10.27 0.26
C PRO A 64 -15.21 -11.12 0.44
N ASP A 65 -14.08 -10.57 0.02
CA ASP A 65 -12.73 -11.09 0.23
C ASP A 65 -12.03 -10.32 1.33
N PHE A 66 -11.19 -10.99 2.10
CA PHE A 66 -10.44 -10.40 3.20
C PHE A 66 -8.96 -10.71 3.04
N ALA A 67 -8.12 -9.73 3.34
CA ALA A 67 -6.68 -9.91 3.29
C ALA A 67 -5.96 -9.11 4.36
N THR A 68 -4.78 -9.59 4.72
CA THR A 68 -3.75 -8.71 5.27
C THR A 68 -2.85 -8.26 4.13
N ILE A 69 -2.76 -6.94 3.93
CA ILE A 69 -1.83 -6.35 2.96
C ILE A 69 -0.60 -5.82 3.69
N TYR A 70 0.57 -6.12 3.16
CA TYR A 70 1.84 -5.52 3.55
C TYR A 70 2.32 -4.60 2.44
N ILE A 71 2.54 -3.32 2.77
CA ILE A 71 3.08 -2.33 1.85
C ILE A 71 4.42 -1.87 2.41
N SER A 72 5.51 -2.20 1.73
CA SER A 72 6.85 -1.71 2.10
C SER A 72 7.36 -0.79 1.00
N TYR A 73 7.94 0.36 1.34
CA TYR A 73 8.51 1.27 0.35
C TYR A 73 9.73 2.01 0.89
N ILE A 74 10.57 2.46 -0.04
CA ILE A 74 11.64 3.43 0.19
C ILE A 74 11.21 4.75 -0.47
N PRO A 75 10.98 5.82 0.30
CA PRO A 75 10.48 7.08 -0.25
C PRO A 75 11.50 7.79 -1.14
N GLY A 76 10.98 8.51 -2.13
CA GLY A 76 11.69 9.61 -2.77
C GLY A 76 11.50 10.89 -1.96
N GLU A 77 10.99 11.94 -2.60
CA GLU A 77 10.67 13.22 -1.96
C GLU A 77 9.34 13.23 -1.21
N LYS A 78 8.41 12.33 -1.58
CA LYS A 78 7.05 12.28 -1.02
C LYS A 78 6.80 10.99 -0.24
N MET A 79 5.96 11.10 0.78
CA MET A 79 5.50 9.99 1.61
C MET A 79 3.97 10.03 1.72
N VAL A 80 3.31 8.89 1.60
CA VAL A 80 1.86 8.77 1.76
C VAL A 80 1.44 9.00 3.22
N GLU A 81 0.36 9.75 3.41
CA GLU A 81 -0.23 9.97 4.72
C GLU A 81 -1.08 8.76 5.14
N SER A 82 -0.85 8.26 6.34
CA SER A 82 -1.43 7.02 6.87
C SER A 82 -2.97 6.97 6.90
N LYS A 83 -3.65 8.07 7.26
CA LYS A 83 -5.11 8.12 7.30
C LYS A 83 -5.69 8.16 5.89
N SER A 84 -5.08 8.89 4.97
CA SER A 84 -5.46 8.89 3.56
C SER A 84 -5.34 7.49 2.95
N LEU A 85 -4.26 6.76 3.28
CA LEU A 85 -4.06 5.36 2.88
C LEU A 85 -5.15 4.45 3.44
N LYS A 86 -5.52 4.61 4.72
CA LYS A 86 -6.63 3.86 5.33
C LYS A 86 -7.94 4.08 4.57
N LEU A 87 -8.28 5.34 4.27
CA LEU A 87 -9.52 5.66 3.56
C LEU A 87 -9.50 5.15 2.12
N TYR A 88 -8.34 5.20 1.46
CA TYR A 88 -8.12 4.61 0.16
C TYR A 88 -8.37 3.09 0.18
N LEU A 89 -7.79 2.36 1.13
CA LEU A 89 -8.03 0.90 1.25
C LEU A 89 -9.50 0.58 1.53
N PHE A 90 -10.20 1.39 2.33
CA PHE A 90 -11.65 1.24 2.55
C PHE A 90 -12.49 1.53 1.31
N SER A 91 -11.97 2.29 0.35
CA SER A 91 -12.65 2.54 -0.93
C SER A 91 -12.80 1.26 -1.78
N PHE A 92 -12.00 0.22 -1.52
CA PHE A 92 -12.12 -1.09 -2.17
C PHE A 92 -13.27 -1.94 -1.64
N ARG A 93 -13.89 -1.58 -0.50
CA ARG A 93 -14.87 -2.43 0.20
C ARG A 93 -16.02 -2.92 -0.67
N ASN A 94 -16.55 -2.07 -1.57
CA ASN A 94 -17.60 -2.46 -2.52
C ASN A 94 -17.08 -2.47 -3.97
N HIS A 95 -15.76 -2.50 -4.17
CA HIS A 95 -15.14 -2.64 -5.48
C HIS A 95 -14.94 -4.12 -5.80
N GLY A 96 -15.41 -4.54 -6.96
CA GLY A 96 -15.28 -5.91 -7.44
C GLY A 96 -14.06 -6.06 -8.34
N ASP A 97 -13.03 -6.77 -7.88
CA ASP A 97 -11.84 -7.04 -8.69
C ASP A 97 -11.11 -8.32 -8.23
N PHE A 98 -10.25 -8.87 -9.08
CA PHE A 98 -9.40 -10.01 -8.70
C PHE A 98 -8.33 -9.59 -7.68
N HIS A 99 -7.81 -10.56 -6.93
CA HIS A 99 -6.86 -10.29 -5.83
C HIS A 99 -5.55 -9.71 -6.38
N GLU A 100 -5.10 -10.25 -7.51
CA GLU A 100 -3.91 -9.85 -8.24
C GLU A 100 -4.02 -8.42 -8.78
N ASP A 101 -5.17 -8.08 -9.34
CA ASP A 101 -5.46 -6.75 -9.87
C ASP A 101 -5.54 -5.72 -8.74
N CYS A 102 -6.22 -6.06 -7.64
CA CYS A 102 -6.23 -5.22 -6.42
C CYS A 102 -4.81 -4.83 -5.98
N MET A 103 -3.88 -5.79 -5.86
CA MET A 103 -2.51 -5.49 -5.41
C MET A 103 -1.77 -4.59 -6.40
N ASN A 104 -1.93 -4.84 -7.70
CA ASN A 104 -1.31 -4.03 -8.74
C ASN A 104 -1.89 -2.60 -8.81
N ILE A 105 -3.20 -2.43 -8.63
CA ILE A 105 -3.85 -1.11 -8.59
C ILE A 105 -3.31 -0.31 -7.40
N ILE A 106 -3.29 -0.91 -6.20
CA ILE A 106 -2.73 -0.30 -4.99
C ILE A 106 -1.29 0.16 -5.24
N MET A 107 -0.45 -0.71 -5.81
CA MET A 107 0.93 -0.36 -6.12
C MET A 107 1.02 0.80 -7.12
N LYS A 108 0.26 0.75 -8.22
CA LYS A 108 0.30 1.77 -9.30
C LYS A 108 -0.17 3.13 -8.81
N ASP A 109 -1.22 3.20 -8.01
CA ASP A 109 -1.70 4.45 -7.43
C ASP A 109 -0.67 5.06 -6.48
N LEU A 110 -0.05 4.23 -5.63
CA LEU A 110 1.00 4.66 -4.72
C LEU A 110 2.28 5.09 -5.46
N ILE A 111 2.64 4.44 -6.57
CA ILE A 111 3.74 4.89 -7.45
C ILE A 111 3.42 6.26 -8.03
N LYS A 112 2.22 6.44 -8.59
CA LYS A 112 1.78 7.71 -9.17
C LYS A 112 1.77 8.83 -8.14
N LEU A 113 1.35 8.52 -6.92
CA LEU A 113 1.24 9.47 -5.81
C LEU A 113 2.62 9.91 -5.28
N MET A 114 3.53 8.96 -5.05
CA MET A 114 4.76 9.21 -4.29
C MET A 114 6.04 9.26 -5.13
N ALA A 115 6.04 8.69 -6.35
CA ALA A 115 7.24 8.37 -7.12
C ALA A 115 8.36 7.76 -6.23
N PRO A 116 8.09 6.63 -5.55
CA PRO A 116 9.03 6.06 -4.58
C PRO A 116 10.27 5.51 -5.29
N LYS A 117 11.39 5.45 -4.56
CA LYS A 117 12.61 4.77 -5.02
C LYS A 117 12.35 3.28 -5.24
N TYR A 118 11.64 2.66 -4.29
CA TYR A 118 11.24 1.26 -4.30
C TYR A 118 9.88 1.11 -3.61
N ILE A 119 9.04 0.17 -4.06
CA ILE A 119 7.79 -0.22 -3.39
C ILE A 119 7.47 -1.68 -3.67
N GLU A 120 6.85 -2.34 -2.71
CA GLU A 120 6.24 -3.66 -2.84
C GLU A 120 4.89 -3.71 -2.12
N VAL A 121 3.98 -4.50 -2.69
CA VAL A 121 2.66 -4.78 -2.13
C VAL A 121 2.50 -6.30 -2.10
N TRP A 122 2.25 -6.84 -0.91
CA TRP A 122 2.02 -8.26 -0.69
C TRP A 122 0.67 -8.45 -0.01
N GLY A 123 -0.29 -9.02 -0.73
CA GLY A 123 -1.58 -9.42 -0.18
C GLY A 123 -1.52 -10.87 0.29
N LYS A 124 -2.08 -11.15 1.47
CA LYS A 124 -2.35 -12.50 1.95
C LYS A 124 -3.83 -12.66 2.21
N PHE A 125 -4.52 -13.38 1.33
CA PHE A 125 -5.99 -13.46 1.35
C PHE A 125 -6.48 -14.68 2.13
N THR A 126 -7.66 -14.55 2.75
CA THR A 126 -8.32 -15.70 3.36
C THR A 126 -8.80 -16.69 2.30
N PRO A 127 -8.81 -18.00 2.60
CA PRO A 127 -9.07 -19.02 1.59
C PRO A 127 -10.54 -19.02 1.11
N ARG A 128 -10.71 -19.30 -0.20
CA ARG A 128 -11.99 -19.64 -0.82
C ARG A 128 -11.92 -20.99 -1.50
N GLY A 129 -12.93 -21.83 -1.30
CA GLY A 129 -12.92 -23.20 -1.80
C GLY A 129 -11.71 -24.02 -1.30
N GLY A 130 -11.16 -23.66 -0.13
CA GLY A 130 -9.98 -24.29 0.45
C GLY A 130 -8.63 -23.76 -0.04
N ILE A 131 -8.60 -22.75 -0.92
CA ILE A 131 -7.39 -22.20 -1.53
C ILE A 131 -7.28 -20.70 -1.18
N SER A 132 -6.15 -20.28 -0.62
CA SER A 132 -5.77 -18.86 -0.50
C SER A 132 -4.91 -18.43 -1.69
N ILE A 133 -4.91 -17.13 -1.98
CA ILE A 133 -4.09 -16.53 -3.03
C ILE A 133 -3.32 -15.39 -2.38
N ASP A 134 -2.00 -15.40 -2.54
CA ASP A 134 -1.12 -14.42 -1.91
C ASP A 134 -0.34 -13.64 -2.99
N PRO A 135 -0.95 -12.65 -3.69
CA PRO A 135 -0.26 -11.93 -4.75
C PRO A 135 0.83 -11.01 -4.19
N TYR A 136 2.00 -11.03 -4.83
CA TYR A 136 3.12 -10.13 -4.58
C TYR A 136 3.48 -9.37 -5.86
N CYS A 137 3.58 -8.04 -5.76
CA CYS A 137 4.13 -7.21 -6.81
C CYS A 137 5.09 -6.17 -6.22
N ASN A 138 6.09 -5.78 -7.01
CA ASN A 138 7.04 -4.76 -6.62
C ASN A 138 7.47 -3.88 -7.80
N TYR A 139 8.13 -2.78 -7.47
CA TYR A 139 8.63 -1.81 -8.42
C TYR A 139 9.87 -1.11 -7.84
N GLY A 140 10.85 -0.86 -8.69
CA GLY A 140 11.97 0.04 -8.42
C GLY A 140 12.18 0.96 -9.61
N ILE A 141 12.68 2.18 -9.37
CA ILE A 141 12.87 3.16 -10.44
C ILE A 141 13.78 2.58 -11.54
N PRO A 142 13.35 2.58 -12.82
CA PRO A 142 14.14 2.05 -13.94
C PRO A 142 15.53 2.66 -14.07
N GLY A 143 16.52 1.86 -14.44
CA GLY A 143 17.91 2.27 -14.63
C GLY A 143 18.68 2.56 -13.33
N THR A 144 18.12 2.23 -12.16
CA THR A 144 18.75 2.51 -10.85
C THR A 144 19.08 1.24 -10.08
N LYS A 145 19.74 1.39 -8.93
CA LYS A 145 19.95 0.26 -7.99
C LYS A 145 18.64 -0.31 -7.45
N TYR A 146 17.54 0.44 -7.48
CA TYR A 146 16.25 -0.01 -6.96
C TYR A 146 15.51 -0.93 -7.93
N GLU A 147 15.72 -0.78 -9.24
CA GLU A 147 15.26 -1.77 -10.24
C GLU A 147 15.92 -3.12 -9.98
N LYS A 148 17.25 -3.14 -9.82
CA LYS A 148 18.00 -4.36 -9.45
C LYS A 148 17.54 -4.94 -8.11
N MET A 149 17.17 -4.08 -7.16
CA MET A 149 16.59 -4.49 -5.88
C MET A 149 15.21 -5.15 -6.08
N ALA A 150 14.36 -4.60 -6.94
CA ALA A 150 13.06 -5.17 -7.27
C ALA A 150 13.19 -6.54 -7.94
N GLU A 151 14.09 -6.67 -8.93
CA GLU A 151 14.44 -7.95 -9.55
C GLU A 151 14.96 -8.94 -8.52
N HIS A 152 15.92 -8.53 -7.68
CA HIS A 152 16.49 -9.39 -6.65
C HIS A 152 15.44 -9.87 -5.65
N ARG A 153 14.57 -8.97 -5.16
CA ARG A 153 13.50 -9.33 -4.21
C ARG A 153 12.45 -10.22 -4.85
N MET A 154 12.14 -10.02 -6.13
CA MET A 154 11.23 -10.89 -6.87
C MET A 154 11.82 -12.29 -7.07
N MET A 155 13.08 -12.40 -7.51
CA MET A 155 13.77 -13.68 -7.70
C MET A 155 13.91 -14.50 -6.42
N ASN A 156 13.95 -13.84 -5.26
CA ASN A 156 14.08 -14.46 -3.94
C ASN A 156 12.78 -14.40 -3.13
N HIS A 157 11.66 -14.02 -3.76
CA HIS A 157 10.38 -13.92 -3.07
C HIS A 157 9.91 -15.33 -2.68
N ASP A 158 9.49 -15.47 -1.42
CA ASP A 158 8.83 -16.66 -0.89
C ASP A 158 9.59 -17.99 -1.12
N LEU A 159 10.93 -17.95 -1.14
CA LEU A 159 11.76 -19.17 -1.20
C LEU A 159 11.52 -20.14 -0.03
N TYR A 160 11.01 -19.61 1.07
CA TYR A 160 10.65 -20.34 2.28
C TYR A 160 9.19 -20.01 2.65
N PRO A 161 8.22 -20.62 1.95
CA PRO A 161 6.82 -20.33 2.18
C PRO A 161 6.41 -20.68 3.61
N GLU A 162 5.50 -19.88 4.17
CA GLU A 162 4.94 -20.17 5.47
C GLU A 162 4.00 -21.37 5.43
N LYS A 163 3.79 -22.00 6.59
CA LYS A 163 2.80 -23.06 6.70
C LYS A 163 1.39 -22.45 6.66
N VAL A 164 0.57 -22.89 5.71
CA VAL A 164 -0.86 -22.55 5.61
C VAL A 164 -1.68 -23.81 5.82
N ASP A 165 -2.45 -23.87 6.92
CA ASP A 165 -3.35 -24.99 7.24
C ASP A 165 -4.83 -24.58 7.36
N ASN A 166 -5.15 -23.34 6.96
CA ASN A 166 -6.48 -22.75 6.97
C ASN A 166 -7.14 -22.75 8.37
N ARG A 167 -6.34 -22.65 9.44
CA ARG A 167 -6.80 -22.63 10.84
C ARG A 167 -6.07 -21.61 11.70
#